data_AF-A0A3M2DZA2-F1
#
_entry.id   AF-A0A3M2DZA2-F1
#
_cell.length_a   1.000
_cell.length_b   1.000
_cell.length_c   1.000
_cell.angle_alpha   90.00
_cell.angle_beta   90.00
_cell.angle_gamma   90.00
#
_symmetry.space_group_name_H-M   'P 1'
#
loop_
_entity.id
_entity.type
_entity.pdbx_description
1 polymer ?
#
loop_
_entity_poly.entity_id
_entity_poly.type
_entity_poly.pdbx_seq_one_letter_code
_entity_poly.pdbx_strand_id
1 'polypeptide(L)'
;MSAERPLDERERRVIAAARDKAHVLYEGVRTPHRSCGIALAETFGVPTRPYQALRRGGITGEGVCGAVRAGELILGERLGDPDPTGPVTDRLRAAIQWYQRAVAERLATGGAPDLVCNTLTRPHGDFAGPARVQFCTHLAAQVAEFVAEALVRFGDEPVDIEPLALAGGDEDGSP
;
A
#
# COMPACT_ATOMS: atom_id res chain seq x y z
N MET A 1 12.64 -11.05 16.02
CA MET A 1 11.35 -10.33 15.90
C MET A 1 10.29 -11.36 15.55
N SER A 2 9.18 -11.45 16.29
CA SER A 2 8.16 -12.47 16.04
C SER A 2 7.04 -11.91 15.18
N ALA A 3 6.67 -12.66 14.13
CA ALA A 3 5.53 -12.35 13.25
C ALA A 3 4.19 -12.26 14.00
N GLU A 4 4.10 -12.88 15.18
CA GLU A 4 2.85 -13.06 15.93
C GLU A 4 2.80 -12.22 17.21
N ARG A 5 3.81 -11.38 17.48
CA ARG A 5 3.76 -10.52 18.66
C ARG A 5 2.55 -9.58 18.58
N PRO A 6 1.91 -9.26 19.72
CA PRO A 6 0.93 -8.19 19.77
C PRO A 6 1.54 -6.88 19.27
N LEU A 7 0.74 -6.11 18.53
CA LEU A 7 1.07 -4.74 18.17
C LEU A 7 0.78 -3.83 19.37
N ASP A 8 1.60 -2.82 19.59
CA ASP A 8 1.30 -1.78 20.57
C ASP A 8 0.36 -0.70 19.99
N GLU A 9 0.00 0.28 20.81
CA GLU A 9 -0.91 1.35 20.39
C GLU A 9 -0.31 2.29 19.33
N ARG A 10 1.00 2.55 19.41
CA ARG A 10 1.68 3.37 18.42
C ARG A 10 1.67 2.67 17.06
N GLU A 11 2.00 1.39 17.04
CA GLU A 11 2.04 0.57 15.82
C GLU A 11 0.67 0.48 15.17
N ARG A 12 -0.40 0.26 15.95
CA ARG A 12 -1.78 0.30 15.44
C ARG A 12 -2.13 1.64 14.79
N ARG A 13 -1.74 2.77 15.41
CA ARG A 13 -1.98 4.10 14.84
C ARG A 13 -1.22 4.32 13.54
N VAL A 14 0.02 3.87 13.43
CA VAL A 14 0.80 3.95 12.18
C VAL A 14 0.13 3.14 11.07
N ILE A 15 -0.32 1.92 11.37
CA ILE A 15 -1.02 1.06 10.42
C ILE A 15 -2.33 1.71 9.94
N ALA A 16 -3.11 2.27 10.87
CA ALA A 16 -4.34 3.01 10.53
C ALA A 16 -4.04 4.24 9.67
N ALA A 17 -3.02 5.02 10.02
CA ALA A 17 -2.63 6.20 9.25
C ALA A 17 -2.19 5.85 7.81
N ALA A 18 -1.45 4.75 7.63
CA ALA A 18 -1.06 4.28 6.29
C ALA A 18 -2.28 3.88 5.45
N ARG A 19 -3.21 3.14 6.07
CA ARG A 19 -4.47 2.74 5.44
C ARG A 19 -5.28 3.97 5.00
N ASP A 20 -5.47 4.93 5.91
CA ASP A 20 -6.26 6.13 5.66
C ASP A 20 -5.63 7.00 4.58
N LYS A 21 -4.33 7.26 4.66
CA LYS A 21 -3.60 8.05 3.66
C LYS A 21 -3.69 7.45 2.26
N ALA A 22 -3.47 6.14 2.13
CA ALA A 22 -3.59 5.45 0.85
C ALA A 22 -5.03 5.49 0.29
N HIS A 23 -6.03 5.41 1.17
CA HIS A 23 -7.44 5.60 0.79
C HIS A 23 -7.67 6.97 0.16
N VAL A 24 -7.25 8.04 0.83
CA VAL A 24 -7.44 9.43 0.36
C VAL A 24 -6.73 9.69 -0.97
N LEU A 25 -5.49 9.22 -1.09
CA LEU A 25 -4.69 9.39 -2.30
C LEU A 25 -5.30 8.64 -3.49
N TYR A 26 -5.84 7.44 -3.26
CA TYR A 26 -6.45 6.67 -4.33
C TYR A 26 -7.86 7.18 -4.69
N GLU A 27 -8.72 7.51 -3.73
CA GLU A 27 -10.11 7.90 -4.03
C GLU A 27 -10.19 9.11 -4.96
N GLY A 28 -9.22 10.02 -4.86
CA GLY A 28 -9.16 11.18 -5.76
C GLY A 28 -10.16 12.29 -5.43
N VAL A 29 -10.84 12.22 -4.28
CA VAL A 29 -11.90 13.16 -3.87
C VAL A 29 -11.31 14.40 -3.19
N ARG A 30 -10.49 14.20 -2.14
CA ARG A 30 -9.87 15.30 -1.38
C ARG A 30 -8.53 15.76 -1.94
N THR A 31 -7.89 14.91 -2.74
CA THR A 31 -6.61 15.16 -3.42
C THR A 31 -6.71 14.61 -4.83
N PRO A 32 -5.94 15.09 -5.82
CA PRO A 32 -5.97 14.50 -7.16
C PRO A 32 -5.61 13.01 -7.13
N HIS A 33 -6.35 12.19 -7.87
CA HIS A 33 -6.19 10.73 -7.89
C HIS A 33 -4.73 10.27 -8.10
N ARG A 34 -4.27 9.36 -7.25
CA ARG A 34 -3.03 8.59 -7.43
C ARG A 34 -3.36 7.15 -7.79
N SER A 35 -2.78 6.68 -8.89
CA SER A 35 -2.89 5.27 -9.27
C SER A 35 -2.29 4.35 -8.19
N CYS A 36 -2.73 3.09 -8.12
CA CYS A 36 -2.42 2.13 -7.04
C CYS A 36 -0.98 2.19 -6.52
N GLY A 37 0.03 1.94 -7.37
CA GLY A 37 1.42 1.96 -6.91
C GLY A 37 1.90 3.34 -6.43
N ILE A 38 1.42 4.42 -7.04
CA ILE A 38 1.77 5.80 -6.67
C ILE A 38 1.15 6.18 -5.33
N ALA A 39 -0.11 5.80 -5.08
CA ALA A 39 -0.78 6.05 -3.81
C ALA A 39 0.01 5.42 -2.63
N LEU A 40 0.51 4.20 -2.82
CA LEU A 40 1.35 3.54 -1.82
C LEU A 40 2.72 4.22 -1.70
N ALA A 41 3.38 4.53 -2.82
CA ALA A 41 4.67 5.20 -2.79
C ALA A 41 4.63 6.53 -2.01
N GLU A 42 3.62 7.37 -2.27
CA GLU A 42 3.41 8.63 -1.53
C GLU A 42 3.00 8.40 -0.07
N THR A 43 2.27 7.33 0.23
CA THR A 43 1.92 6.97 1.62
C THR A 43 3.17 6.76 2.46
N PHE A 44 4.15 6.05 1.90
CA PHE A 44 5.41 5.71 2.56
C PHE A 44 6.57 6.64 2.21
N GLY A 45 6.32 7.79 1.58
CA GLY A 45 7.35 8.79 1.31
C GLY A 45 8.51 8.31 0.43
N VAL A 46 8.28 7.32 -0.44
CA VAL A 46 9.28 6.81 -1.39
C VAL A 46 9.10 7.44 -2.78
N PRO A 47 10.14 7.50 -3.64
CA PRO A 47 10.04 8.10 -4.96
C PRO A 47 8.95 7.44 -5.82
N THR A 48 8.07 8.23 -6.42
CA THR A 48 6.89 7.71 -7.14
C THR A 48 7.19 7.26 -8.58
N ARG A 49 8.30 7.73 -9.17
CA ARG A 49 8.64 7.49 -10.58
C ARG A 49 8.71 5.99 -10.94
N PRO A 50 9.38 5.11 -10.17
CA PRO A 50 9.41 3.67 -10.47
C PRO A 50 8.02 3.02 -10.47
N TYR A 51 7.11 3.50 -9.63
CA TYR A 51 5.79 2.93 -9.43
C TYR A 51 4.81 3.23 -10.58
N GLN A 52 5.15 4.15 -11.49
CA GLN A 52 4.34 4.43 -12.69
C GLN A 52 4.17 3.19 -13.57
N ALA A 53 5.16 2.29 -13.60
CA ALA A 53 5.10 1.05 -14.37
C ALA A 53 4.03 0.07 -13.83
N LEU A 54 3.60 0.22 -12.58
CA LEU A 54 2.65 -0.69 -11.92
C LEU A 54 1.18 -0.36 -12.22
N ARG A 55 0.92 0.77 -12.88
CA ARG A 55 -0.45 1.20 -13.22
C ARG A 55 -1.15 0.11 -14.00
N ARG A 56 -2.42 -0.21 -13.67
CA ARG A 56 -3.21 -1.23 -14.37
C ARG A 56 -2.41 -2.53 -14.58
N GLY A 57 -1.91 -3.14 -13.51
CA GLY A 57 -1.23 -4.43 -13.56
C GLY A 57 -0.07 -4.49 -14.58
N GLY A 58 0.86 -3.53 -14.53
CA GLY A 58 1.95 -3.50 -15.51
C GLY A 58 1.57 -2.86 -16.84
N ILE A 59 0.75 -1.82 -16.82
CA ILE A 59 0.18 -1.05 -17.95
C ILE A 59 -0.90 -1.80 -18.74
N THR A 60 -0.76 -3.11 -18.91
CA THR A 60 -1.62 -3.94 -19.79
C THR A 60 -2.87 -4.49 -19.10
N GLY A 61 -2.85 -4.61 -17.78
CA GLY A 61 -3.88 -5.26 -16.97
C GLY A 61 -3.64 -6.76 -16.77
N GLU A 62 -2.67 -7.34 -17.48
CA GLU A 62 -2.35 -8.77 -17.44
C GLU A 62 -1.38 -9.14 -16.32
N GLY A 63 -0.74 -8.15 -15.69
CA GLY A 63 0.12 -8.35 -14.53
C GLY A 63 -0.65 -8.37 -13.21
N VAL A 64 0.06 -8.82 -12.17
CA VAL A 64 -0.37 -8.75 -10.77
C VAL A 64 -0.74 -7.31 -10.39
N CYS A 65 -1.73 -7.18 -9.51
CA CYS A 65 -2.20 -5.93 -8.96
C CYS A 65 -1.05 -4.99 -8.58
N GLY A 66 -1.10 -3.77 -9.12
CA GLY A 66 -0.05 -2.77 -8.91
C GLY A 66 0.13 -2.36 -7.45
N ALA A 67 -0.93 -2.38 -6.64
CA ALA A 67 -0.81 -2.11 -5.20
C ALA A 67 -0.03 -3.22 -4.49
N VAL A 68 -0.33 -4.48 -4.80
CA VAL A 68 0.36 -5.64 -4.21
C VAL A 68 1.85 -5.62 -4.57
N ARG A 69 2.17 -5.41 -5.84
CA ARG A 69 3.57 -5.28 -6.28
C ARG A 69 4.28 -4.08 -5.66
N ALA A 70 3.58 -2.95 -5.51
CA ALA A 70 4.14 -1.79 -4.84
C ALA A 70 4.51 -2.09 -3.38
N GLY A 71 3.71 -2.89 -2.68
CA GLY A 71 4.04 -3.30 -1.31
C GLY A 71 5.35 -4.07 -1.21
N GLU A 72 5.60 -5.01 -2.13
CA GLU A 72 6.88 -5.73 -2.19
C GLU A 72 8.07 -4.79 -2.47
N LEU A 73 7.89 -3.82 -3.39
CA LEU A 73 8.94 -2.84 -3.72
C LEU A 73 9.26 -1.92 -2.52
N ILE A 74 8.25 -1.43 -1.81
CA ILE A 74 8.43 -0.57 -0.64
C ILE A 74 9.17 -1.32 0.47
N LEU A 75 8.84 -2.59 0.70
CA LEU A 75 9.57 -3.41 1.67
C LEU A 75 11.04 -3.61 1.25
N GLY A 76 11.29 -3.84 -0.05
CA GLY A 76 12.65 -3.89 -0.59
C GLY A 76 13.43 -2.59 -0.37
N GLU A 77 12.79 -1.44 -0.62
CA GLU A 77 13.41 -0.12 -0.44
C GLU A 77 13.70 0.21 1.03
N ARG A 78 12.88 -0.28 1.96
CA ARG A 78 13.00 0.01 3.39
C ARG A 78 13.84 -0.99 4.18
N LEU A 79 13.89 -2.25 3.76
CA LEU A 79 14.52 -3.35 4.52
C LEU A 79 15.64 -4.06 3.75
N GLY A 80 15.84 -3.71 2.48
CA GLY A 80 16.92 -4.24 1.65
C GLY A 80 18.30 -3.81 2.12
N ASP A 81 19.32 -4.54 1.68
CA ASP A 81 20.69 -4.14 1.91
C ASP A 81 20.98 -2.87 1.09
N PRO A 82 21.57 -1.81 1.68
CA PRO A 82 21.94 -0.61 0.93
C PRO A 82 23.06 -0.87 -0.10
N ASP A 83 23.86 -1.93 0.06
CA ASP A 83 24.81 -2.38 -0.96
C ASP A 83 24.05 -3.16 -2.05
N PRO A 84 24.06 -2.70 -3.33
CA PRO A 84 23.39 -3.41 -4.41
C PRO A 84 23.97 -4.80 -4.71
N THR A 85 25.16 -5.12 -4.17
CA THR A 85 25.80 -6.44 -4.24
C THR A 85 25.66 -7.24 -2.95
N GLY A 86 25.05 -6.64 -1.92
CA GLY A 86 24.79 -7.26 -0.64
C GLY A 86 23.74 -8.38 -0.70
N PRO A 87 23.68 -9.23 0.35
CA PRO A 87 22.72 -10.32 0.41
C PRO A 87 21.29 -9.82 0.61
N VAL A 88 20.30 -10.66 0.29
CA VAL A 88 18.93 -10.44 0.78
C VAL A 88 18.92 -10.58 2.31
N THR A 89 18.64 -9.48 3.00
CA THR A 89 18.63 -9.46 4.48
C THR A 89 17.58 -10.42 5.05
N ASP A 90 17.84 -11.00 6.22
CA ASP A 90 16.88 -11.88 6.91
C ASP A 90 15.56 -11.14 7.23
N ARG A 91 15.64 -9.84 7.50
CA ARG A 91 14.50 -8.97 7.78
C ARG A 91 13.63 -8.77 6.54
N LEU A 92 14.22 -8.42 5.39
CA LEU A 92 13.49 -8.31 4.14
C LEU A 92 12.82 -9.64 3.79
N ARG A 93 13.55 -10.76 3.93
CA ARG A 93 12.99 -12.10 3.69
C ARG A 93 11.79 -12.39 4.58
N ALA A 94 11.91 -12.15 5.89
CA ALA A 94 10.81 -12.38 6.83
C ALA A 94 9.61 -11.47 6.54
N ALA A 95 9.85 -10.19 6.24
CA ALA A 95 8.81 -9.22 5.90
C ALA A 95 8.05 -9.59 4.63
N ILE A 96 8.75 -9.97 3.56
CA ILE A 96 8.12 -10.40 2.30
C ILE A 96 7.30 -11.67 2.50
N GLN A 97 7.83 -12.66 3.22
CA GLN A 97 7.10 -13.89 3.51
C GLN A 97 5.82 -13.62 4.32
N TRP A 98 5.91 -12.76 5.34
CA TRP A 98 4.75 -12.36 6.12
C TRP A 98 3.74 -11.59 5.27
N TYR A 99 4.20 -10.63 4.48
CA TYR A 99 3.36 -9.79 3.62
C TYR A 99 2.61 -10.63 2.57
N GLN A 100 3.29 -11.56 1.92
CA GLN A 100 2.68 -12.45 0.92
C GLN A 100 1.60 -13.35 1.55
N ARG A 101 1.83 -13.87 2.77
CA ARG A 101 0.80 -14.61 3.51
C ARG A 101 -0.37 -13.71 3.89
N ALA A 102 -0.11 -12.51 4.41
CA ALA A 102 -1.16 -11.56 4.75
C ALA A 102 -2.01 -11.19 3.52
N VAL A 103 -1.38 -10.96 2.36
CA VAL A 103 -2.09 -10.73 1.10
C VAL A 103 -2.95 -11.94 0.71
N ALA A 104 -2.42 -13.16 0.79
CA ALA A 104 -3.15 -14.36 0.43
C ALA A 104 -4.35 -14.65 1.37
N GLU A 105 -4.20 -14.38 2.66
CA GLU A 105 -5.18 -14.74 3.69
C GLU A 105 -6.21 -13.63 3.98
N ARG A 106 -5.80 -12.36 3.89
CA ARG A 106 -6.57 -11.22 4.40
C ARG A 106 -7.01 -10.24 3.32
N LEU A 107 -6.40 -10.23 2.13
CA LEU A 107 -6.76 -9.25 1.10
C LEU A 107 -8.17 -9.53 0.58
N ALA A 108 -9.03 -8.52 0.59
CA ALA A 108 -10.37 -8.62 0.04
C ALA A 108 -10.30 -8.58 -1.50
N THR A 109 -10.36 -9.75 -2.15
CA THR A 109 -10.27 -9.87 -3.61
C THR A 109 -11.60 -9.68 -4.33
N GLY A 110 -12.70 -9.49 -3.60
CA GLY A 110 -14.05 -9.43 -4.17
C GLY A 110 -14.48 -10.76 -4.81
N GLY A 111 -13.87 -11.89 -4.40
CA GLY A 111 -14.13 -13.21 -4.98
C GLY A 111 -13.33 -13.51 -6.25
N ALA A 112 -12.41 -12.63 -6.66
CA ALA A 112 -11.51 -12.91 -7.76
C ALA A 112 -10.59 -14.12 -7.45
N PRO A 113 -10.36 -15.03 -8.41
CA PRO A 113 -9.56 -16.24 -8.21
C PRO A 113 -8.05 -15.99 -8.13
N ASP A 114 -7.59 -14.83 -8.60
CA ASP A 114 -6.19 -14.45 -8.62
C ASP A 114 -6.00 -12.94 -8.42
N LEU A 115 -4.75 -12.50 -8.37
CA LEU A 115 -4.37 -11.11 -8.17
C LEU A 115 -4.06 -10.37 -9.48
N VAL A 116 -4.38 -10.93 -10.65
CA VAL A 116 -4.21 -10.24 -11.95
C VAL A 116 -5.17 -9.07 -12.01
N CYS A 117 -4.68 -7.90 -12.45
CA CYS A 117 -5.45 -6.67 -12.39
C CYS A 117 -6.78 -6.76 -13.17
N ASN A 118 -6.75 -7.33 -14.38
CA ASN A 118 -7.96 -7.52 -15.18
C ASN A 118 -8.91 -8.52 -14.52
N THR A 119 -8.41 -9.58 -13.89
CA THR A 119 -9.27 -10.53 -13.14
C THR A 119 -9.94 -9.86 -11.94
N LEU A 120 -9.18 -9.10 -11.14
CA LEU A 120 -9.70 -8.36 -9.99
C LEU A 120 -10.71 -7.29 -10.37
N THR A 121 -10.49 -6.59 -11.48
CA THR A 121 -11.30 -5.40 -11.82
C THR A 121 -12.48 -5.69 -12.74
N ARG A 122 -12.45 -6.79 -13.52
CA ARG A 122 -13.51 -7.17 -14.47
C ARG A 122 -14.92 -7.24 -13.85
N PRO A 123 -15.14 -7.78 -12.63
CA PRO A 123 -16.49 -7.82 -12.04
C PRO A 123 -17.11 -6.44 -11.80
N HIS A 124 -16.31 -5.38 -11.79
CA HIS A 124 -16.75 -4.01 -11.48
C HIS A 124 -17.10 -3.18 -12.73
N GLY A 125 -17.13 -3.79 -13.91
CA GLY A 125 -17.58 -3.16 -15.15
C GLY A 125 -16.55 -2.22 -15.77
N ASP A 126 -16.95 -0.97 -16.04
CA ASP A 126 -16.06 0.02 -16.64
C ASP A 126 -14.83 0.24 -15.76
N PHE A 127 -13.66 0.15 -16.38
CA PHE A 127 -12.43 0.42 -15.67
C PHE A 127 -12.40 1.86 -15.17
N ALA A 128 -12.92 2.86 -15.87
CA ALA A 128 -12.98 4.22 -15.31
C ALA A 128 -14.17 4.43 -14.34
N GLY A 129 -15.02 3.42 -14.17
CA GLY A 129 -16.27 3.51 -13.45
C GLY A 129 -16.12 3.58 -11.93
N PRO A 130 -17.13 4.14 -11.23
CA PRO A 130 -17.11 4.36 -9.79
C PRO A 130 -16.98 3.05 -8.98
N ALA A 131 -17.56 1.95 -9.47
CA ALA A 131 -17.47 0.65 -8.81
C ALA A 131 -16.02 0.13 -8.74
N ARG A 132 -15.26 0.23 -9.84
CA ARG A 132 -13.84 -0.14 -9.85
C ARG A 132 -13.04 0.78 -8.95
N VAL A 133 -13.28 2.09 -9.04
CA VAL A 133 -12.58 3.08 -8.19
C VAL A 133 -12.77 2.72 -6.72
N GLN A 134 -14.01 2.53 -6.26
CA GLN A 134 -14.29 2.14 -4.88
C GLN A 134 -13.57 0.85 -4.48
N PHE A 135 -13.64 -0.20 -5.30
CA PHE A 135 -12.96 -1.46 -5.04
C PHE A 135 -11.43 -1.27 -4.91
N CYS A 136 -10.81 -0.60 -5.87
CA CYS A 136 -9.37 -0.40 -5.86
C CYS A 136 -8.90 0.59 -4.77
N THR A 137 -9.73 1.54 -4.33
CA THR A 137 -9.46 2.39 -3.16
C THR A 137 -9.32 1.51 -1.91
N HIS A 138 -10.28 0.62 -1.66
CA HIS A 138 -10.24 -0.28 -0.51
C HIS A 138 -9.06 -1.25 -0.59
N LEU A 139 -8.78 -1.79 -1.77
CA LEU A 139 -7.65 -2.67 -2.01
C LEU A 139 -6.32 -1.94 -1.73
N ALA A 140 -6.13 -0.74 -2.27
CA ALA A 140 -4.91 0.04 -2.04
C ALA A 140 -4.71 0.38 -0.56
N ALA A 141 -5.78 0.80 0.12
CA ALA A 141 -5.76 1.08 1.56
C ALA A 141 -5.37 -0.16 2.39
N GLN A 142 -5.95 -1.32 2.07
CA GLN A 142 -5.64 -2.57 2.76
C GLN A 142 -4.21 -3.06 2.48
N VAL A 143 -3.69 -2.86 1.25
CA VAL A 143 -2.29 -3.18 0.99
C VAL A 143 -1.35 -2.24 1.77
N ALA A 144 -1.66 -0.95 1.87
CA ALA A 144 -0.88 -0.03 2.68
C ALA A 144 -0.89 -0.41 4.17
N GLU A 145 -2.03 -0.88 4.70
CA GLU A 145 -2.11 -1.48 6.04
C GLU A 145 -1.10 -2.62 6.22
N PHE A 146 -1.05 -3.56 5.27
CA PHE A 146 -0.12 -4.71 5.33
C PHE A 146 1.34 -4.27 5.22
N VAL A 147 1.66 -3.30 4.37
CA VAL A 147 3.03 -2.79 4.26
C VAL A 147 3.45 -2.13 5.57
N ALA A 148 2.62 -1.29 6.16
CA ALA A 148 2.91 -0.66 7.45
C ALA A 148 3.07 -1.71 8.55
N GLU A 149 2.20 -2.72 8.60
CA GLU A 149 2.29 -3.80 9.58
C GLU A 149 3.58 -4.62 9.42
N ALA A 150 3.99 -4.93 8.19
CA ALA A 150 5.28 -5.58 7.93
C ALA A 150 6.46 -4.71 8.41
N LEU A 151 6.45 -3.41 8.10
CA LEU A 151 7.52 -2.51 8.50
C LEU A 151 7.64 -2.38 10.03
N VAL A 152 6.53 -2.24 10.77
CA VAL A 152 6.61 -2.18 12.25
C VAL A 152 7.00 -3.52 12.87
N ARG A 153 6.67 -4.65 12.23
CA ARG A 153 7.03 -5.98 12.73
C ARG A 153 8.48 -6.36 12.49
N PHE A 154 9.08 -5.90 11.38
CA PHE A 154 10.37 -6.40 10.89
C PHE A 154 11.43 -5.32 10.64
N GLY A 155 11.07 -4.04 10.71
CA GLY A 155 11.99 -2.91 10.65
C GLY A 155 12.56 -2.53 12.01
N ASP A 156 13.75 -1.94 12.01
CA ASP A 156 14.37 -1.34 13.20
C ASP A 156 14.01 0.14 13.35
N GLU A 157 13.74 0.80 12.23
CA GLU A 157 13.41 2.21 12.21
C GLU A 157 11.92 2.40 12.49
N PRO A 158 11.55 3.41 13.29
CA PRO A 158 10.16 3.78 13.42
C PRO A 158 9.57 4.18 12.07
N VAL A 159 8.37 3.67 11.79
CA VAL A 159 7.62 4.02 10.60
C VAL A 159 6.73 5.20 10.94
N ASP A 160 6.98 6.33 10.28
CA ASP A 160 6.14 7.51 10.40
C ASP A 160 5.39 7.73 9.08
N ILE A 161 4.07 7.94 9.19
CA ILE A 161 3.21 8.25 8.06
C ILE A 161 2.92 9.74 8.09
N GLU A 162 3.55 10.49 7.18
CA GLU A 162 3.34 11.92 7.08
C GLU A 162 1.87 12.23 6.78
N PRO A 163 1.20 13.12 7.54
CA PRO A 163 -0.15 13.56 7.24
C PRO A 163 -0.26 14.17 5.84
N LEU A 164 -1.43 14.02 5.21
CA LEU A 164 -1.70 14.73 3.96
C LEU A 164 -1.89 16.22 4.25
N ALA A 165 -1.18 17.07 3.51
CA ALA A 165 -1.53 18.47 3.42
C ALA A 165 -2.80 18.60 2.58
N LEU A 166 -3.96 18.59 3.25
CA LEU A 166 -5.25 18.85 2.61
C LEU A 166 -5.40 20.36 2.43
N ALA A 167 -5.77 20.80 1.22
CA ALA A 167 -6.06 22.20 0.98
C ALA A 167 -7.36 22.58 1.74
N GLY A 168 -7.26 23.42 2.78
CA GLY A 168 -8.42 24.05 3.43
C GLY A 168 -8.70 23.70 4.89
N GLY A 169 -7.69 23.43 5.71
CA GLY A 169 -7.87 23.20 7.15
C GLY A 169 -7.59 24.42 8.03
N ASP A 170 -8.19 25.58 7.72
CA ASP A 170 -8.33 26.68 8.68
C ASP A 170 -9.83 26.87 8.96
N GLU A 171 -10.32 26.18 10.00
CA GLU A 171 -11.53 26.60 10.73
C GLU A 171 -11.22 26.55 12.23
N ASP A 172 -10.20 27.31 12.66
CA ASP A 172 -10.18 27.89 14.01
C ASP A 172 -11.14 29.09 14.03
N GLY A 173 -12.43 28.77 13.98
CA GLY A 173 -13.53 29.69 14.23
C GLY A 173 -14.03 29.50 15.66
N SER A 174 -13.27 29.92 16.67
CA SER A 174 -13.82 30.19 18.00
C SER A 174 -14.12 31.69 18.12
N PRO A 175 -15.38 32.11 18.33
CA PRO A 175 -15.71 33.48 18.72
C PRO A 175 -15.25 33.80 20.15
#